data_AF-A0A9D3VXS6-F1
#
_entry.id   AF-A0A9D3VXS6-F1
#
_cell.length_a   1.000
_cell.length_b   1.000
_cell.length_c   1.000
_cell.angle_alpha   90.00
_cell.angle_beta   90.00
_cell.angle_gamma   90.00
#
_symmetry.space_group_name_H-M   'P 1'
#
loop_
_entity.id
_entity.type
_entity.pdbx_description
1 polymer ?
#
loop_
_entity_poly.entity_id
_entity_poly.type
_entity_poly.pdbx_seq_one_letter_code
_entity_poly.pdbx_strand_id
1 'polypeptide(L)'
;MLVGAYPFEDPEDPKNFHKTIHRILNVQYSIPDYVHISPECRHLISRIFVADPSKRISIPEIRNHEWFLKNLPADLMDENTINQFEEADQPMQSVDEIMQIISEATIPAANTNSLNHYLTGSLDIDDDMEEDLDSDPELDIDSSGEIIYAM
;
A
#
# COMPACT_ATOMS: atom_id res chain seq x y z
N MET A 1 14.31 -7.37 3.80
CA MET A 1 14.93 -7.89 5.04
C MET A 1 16.14 -8.79 4.77
N LEU A 2 16.01 -9.93 4.09
CA LEU A 2 17.13 -10.90 3.94
C LEU A 2 18.24 -10.47 2.94
N VAL A 3 17.87 -9.86 1.81
CA VAL A 3 18.82 -9.48 0.74
C VAL A 3 19.10 -7.96 0.73
N GLY A 4 18.21 -7.16 1.32
CA GLY A 4 18.32 -5.69 1.31
C GLY A 4 17.83 -5.00 0.04
N ALA A 5 17.32 -5.76 -0.95
CA ALA A 5 16.72 -5.26 -2.18
C ALA A 5 15.43 -6.03 -2.53
N TYR A 6 14.65 -5.50 -3.47
CA TYR A 6 13.44 -6.16 -3.97
C TYR A 6 13.78 -7.31 -4.94
N PRO A 7 13.04 -8.43 -4.90
CA PRO A 7 13.40 -9.66 -5.63
C PRO A 7 13.25 -9.57 -7.15
N PHE A 8 12.43 -8.65 -7.66
CA PHE A 8 12.10 -8.55 -9.09
C PHE A 8 12.57 -7.24 -9.74
N GLU A 9 13.10 -6.30 -8.98
CA GLU A 9 13.61 -5.04 -9.54
C GLU A 9 14.94 -5.24 -10.24
N ASP A 10 15.19 -4.45 -11.27
CA ASP A 10 16.50 -4.39 -11.92
C ASP A 10 17.46 -3.56 -11.06
N PRO A 11 18.54 -4.14 -10.50
CA PRO A 11 19.47 -3.39 -9.65
C PRO A 11 20.16 -2.24 -10.42
N GLU A 12 20.31 -2.36 -11.74
CA GLU A 12 20.94 -1.34 -12.59
C GLU A 12 19.94 -0.26 -13.06
N ASP A 13 18.64 -0.57 -13.05
CA ASP A 13 17.59 0.30 -13.58
C ASP A 13 16.28 0.16 -12.78
N PRO A 14 16.25 0.63 -11.51
CA PRO A 14 15.15 0.37 -10.58
C PRO A 14 13.84 1.05 -10.98
N LYS A 15 13.89 2.08 -11.84
CA LYS A 15 12.69 2.78 -12.34
C LYS A 15 12.06 2.10 -13.56
N ASN A 16 12.62 0.99 -14.01
CA ASN A 16 12.11 0.25 -15.17
C ASN A 16 11.00 -0.72 -14.77
N PHE A 17 9.80 -0.17 -14.59
CA PHE A 17 8.63 -0.96 -14.21
C PHE A 17 8.28 -2.06 -15.22
N HIS A 18 8.55 -1.84 -16.51
CA HIS A 18 8.30 -2.85 -17.54
C HIS A 18 9.14 -4.13 -17.29
N LYS A 19 10.44 -3.97 -17.00
CA LYS A 19 11.31 -5.09 -16.62
C LYS A 19 10.89 -5.75 -15.31
N THR A 20 10.53 -4.94 -14.30
CA THR A 20 10.08 -5.45 -13.00
C THR A 20 8.82 -6.31 -13.14
N ILE A 21 7.81 -5.82 -13.88
CA ILE A 21 6.57 -6.57 -14.15
C ILE A 21 6.88 -7.87 -14.92
N HIS A 22 7.74 -7.81 -15.94
CA HIS A 22 8.15 -9.00 -16.67
C HIS A 22 8.80 -10.05 -15.76
N ARG A 23 9.66 -9.63 -14.82
CA ARG A 23 10.28 -10.53 -13.84
C ARG A 23 9.26 -11.09 -12.86
N ILE A 24 8.27 -10.31 -12.41
CA ILE A 24 7.19 -10.78 -11.53
C ILE A 24 6.37 -11.88 -12.22
N LEU A 25 5.92 -11.63 -13.45
CA LEU A 25 5.07 -12.58 -14.20
C LEU A 25 5.77 -13.92 -14.46
N ASN A 26 7.08 -13.88 -14.67
CA ASN A 26 7.91 -15.06 -14.90
C ASN A 26 8.56 -15.62 -13.63
N VAL A 27 8.29 -15.03 -12.46
CA VAL A 27 8.89 -15.41 -11.16
C VAL A 27 10.42 -15.46 -11.23
N GLN A 28 11.02 -14.45 -11.85
CA GLN A 28 12.46 -14.35 -12.02
C GLN A 28 13.08 -13.57 -10.86
N TYR A 29 13.56 -14.30 -9.86
CA TYR A 29 14.34 -13.76 -8.75
C TYR A 29 15.57 -14.63 -8.51
N SER A 30 16.63 -14.04 -7.94
CA SER A 30 17.81 -14.77 -7.49
C SER A 30 18.24 -14.25 -6.12
N ILE A 31 18.82 -15.14 -5.33
CA ILE A 31 19.38 -14.81 -4.02
C ILE A 31 20.89 -14.76 -4.21
N PRO A 32 21.54 -13.60 -4.02
CA PRO A 32 22.97 -13.46 -4.28
C PRO A 32 23.83 -14.40 -3.42
N ASP A 33 24.97 -14.84 -3.96
CA ASP A 33 25.83 -15.85 -3.31
C ASP A 33 26.42 -15.37 -1.97
N TYR A 34 26.57 -14.06 -1.80
CA TYR A 34 27.03 -13.46 -0.54
C TYR A 34 25.97 -13.52 0.57
N VAL A 35 24.70 -13.80 0.25
CA VAL A 35 23.62 -13.91 1.22
C VAL A 35 23.44 -15.38 1.61
N HIS A 36 23.91 -15.71 2.80
CA HIS A 36 23.75 -17.05 3.37
C HIS A 36 22.39 -17.17 4.08
N ILE A 37 21.48 -17.92 3.48
CA ILE A 37 20.20 -18.30 4.09
C ILE A 37 20.13 -19.81 4.30
N SER A 38 19.39 -20.23 5.32
CA SER A 38 19.16 -21.65 5.59
C SER A 38 18.33 -22.30 4.47
N PRO A 39 18.46 -23.62 4.24
CA PRO A 39 17.71 -24.30 3.19
C PRO A 39 16.20 -24.22 3.41
N GLU A 40 15.74 -24.22 4.66
CA GLU A 40 14.33 -24.08 5.03
C GLU A 40 13.81 -22.68 4.68
N CYS A 41 14.63 -21.64 4.86
CA CYS A 41 14.30 -20.28 4.42
C CYS A 41 14.12 -20.21 2.90
N ARG A 42 15.07 -20.79 2.17
CA ARG A 42 15.02 -20.84 0.70
C ARG A 42 13.79 -21.61 0.21
N HIS A 43 13.47 -22.72 0.87
CA HIS A 43 12.28 -23.51 0.58
C HIS A 43 11.01 -22.68 0.80
N LEU A 44 10.87 -21.98 1.92
CA LEU A 44 9.73 -21.11 2.19
C LEU A 44 9.56 -20.03 1.12
N ILE A 45 10.64 -19.33 0.74
CA ILE A 45 10.62 -18.30 -0.31
C ILE A 45 10.13 -18.91 -1.64
N SER A 46 10.63 -20.09 -2.02
CA SER A 46 10.22 -20.75 -3.27
C SER A 46 8.73 -21.17 -3.30
N ARG A 47 8.14 -21.38 -2.12
CA ARG A 47 6.72 -21.73 -1.98
C ARG A 47 5.81 -20.49 -1.98
N ILE A 48 6.36 -19.33 -1.64
CA ILE A 48 5.66 -18.02 -1.69
C ILE A 48 5.71 -17.44 -3.10
N PHE A 49 6.89 -17.41 -3.73
CA PHE A 49 7.06 -16.93 -5.09
C PHE A 49 6.66 -18.01 -6.10
N VAL A 50 5.35 -18.22 -6.21
CA VAL A 50 4.71 -19.12 -7.19
C VAL A 50 3.72 -18.29 -8.02
N ALA A 51 3.84 -18.39 -9.35
CA ALA A 51 2.99 -17.65 -10.30
C ALA A 51 1.51 -17.99 -10.13
N ASP A 52 1.22 -19.29 -10.04
CA ASP A 52 -0.13 -19.82 -9.83
C ASP A 52 -0.57 -19.62 -8.36
N PRO A 53 -1.58 -18.76 -8.10
CA PRO A 53 -2.05 -18.51 -6.74
C PRO A 53 -2.59 -19.78 -6.05
N SER A 54 -3.15 -20.72 -6.81
CA SER A 54 -3.74 -21.95 -6.26
C SER A 54 -2.68 -22.93 -5.73
N LYS A 55 -1.43 -22.78 -6.19
CA LYS A 55 -0.28 -23.59 -5.75
C LYS A 55 0.60 -22.86 -4.74
N ARG A 56 0.34 -21.57 -4.50
CA ARG A 56 1.07 -20.76 -3.55
C ARG A 56 0.76 -21.23 -2.13
N ILE A 57 1.78 -21.30 -1.30
CA ILE A 57 1.61 -21.67 0.11
C ILE A 57 0.65 -20.73 0.82
N SER A 58 -0.25 -21.31 1.61
CA SER A 58 -1.25 -20.60 2.41
C SER A 58 -0.69 -20.16 3.77
N ILE A 59 -1.34 -19.19 4.42
CA ILE A 59 -0.94 -18.73 5.76
C ILE A 59 -0.89 -19.87 6.79
N PRO A 60 -1.88 -20.78 6.88
CA PRO A 60 -1.80 -21.92 7.79
C PRO A 60 -0.58 -22.83 7.52
N GLU A 61 -0.23 -23.04 6.25
CA GLU A 61 0.96 -23.83 5.89
C GLU A 61 2.26 -23.09 6.26
N ILE A 62 2.32 -21.76 6.12
CA ILE A 62 3.47 -20.95 6.57
C ILE A 62 3.64 -21.07 8.08
N ARG A 63 2.55 -20.96 8.85
CA ARG A 63 2.60 -21.08 10.33
C ARG A 63 3.13 -22.43 10.78
N ASN A 64 2.89 -23.48 10.00
CA ASN A 64 3.40 -24.83 10.26
C ASN A 64 4.77 -25.10 9.60
N HIS A 65 5.35 -24.14 8.89
CA HIS A 65 6.61 -24.34 8.19
C HIS A 65 7.79 -24.30 9.18
N GLU A 66 8.74 -25.24 9.03
CA GLU A 66 9.88 -25.41 9.96
C GLU A 66 10.67 -24.12 10.19
N TRP A 67 10.91 -23.35 9.12
CA TRP A 67 11.60 -22.06 9.22
C TRP A 67 10.84 -21.04 10.09
N PHE A 68 9.51 -21.03 10.04
CA PHE A 68 8.67 -20.10 10.81
C PHE A 68 8.57 -20.52 12.28
N LEU A 69 8.46 -21.82 12.55
CA LEU A 69 8.38 -22.37 13.89
C LEU A 69 9.71 -22.26 14.67
N LYS A 70 10.84 -22.13 13.97
CA LYS A 70 12.15 -22.04 14.59
C LYS A 70 12.29 -20.77 15.43
N ASN A 71 12.41 -20.94 16.74
CA ASN A 71 12.48 -19.85 17.74
C ASN A 71 11.22 -18.95 17.78
N LEU A 72 10.05 -19.48 17.40
CA LEU A 72 8.80 -18.75 17.54
C LEU A 72 8.47 -18.58 19.03
N PRO A 73 8.30 -17.35 19.55
CA PRO A 73 7.87 -17.11 20.92
C PRO A 73 6.49 -17.74 21.18
N ALA A 74 6.33 -18.35 22.37
CA ALA A 74 5.07 -18.99 22.75
C ALA A 74 3.88 -18.01 22.72
N ASP A 75 4.11 -16.74 23.07
CA ASP A 75 3.08 -15.70 23.09
C ASP A 75 2.43 -15.43 21.72
N LEU A 76 3.15 -15.74 20.63
CA LEU A 76 2.68 -15.58 19.25
C LEU A 76 2.04 -16.87 18.68
N MET A 77 2.12 -17.99 19.39
CA MET A 77 1.51 -19.25 18.95
C MET A 77 0.01 -19.29 19.21
N ASP A 78 -0.46 -18.57 20.23
CA ASP A 78 -1.86 -18.50 20.61
C ASP A 78 -2.48 -17.20 20.08
N GLU A 79 -3.36 -17.31 19.06
CA GLU A 79 -4.17 -16.16 18.62
C GLU A 79 -5.11 -15.62 19.71
N ASN A 80 -5.31 -16.40 20.78
CA ASN A 80 -6.04 -15.97 21.98
C ASN A 80 -5.29 -14.92 22.82
N THR A 81 -3.97 -14.77 22.66
CA THR A 81 -3.19 -13.76 23.40
C THR A 81 -3.41 -12.36 22.85
N ILE A 82 -3.82 -12.23 21.58
CA ILE A 82 -4.16 -10.92 20.98
C ILE A 82 -5.43 -10.33 21.62
N ASN A 83 -6.33 -11.19 22.12
CA ASN A 83 -7.52 -10.76 22.88
C ASN A 83 -7.22 -10.36 24.33
N GLN A 84 -5.96 -10.42 24.80
CA GLN A 84 -5.57 -10.02 26.16
C GLN A 84 -4.88 -8.65 26.23
N PHE A 85 -4.68 -7.97 25.10
CA PHE A 85 -4.37 -6.54 25.12
C PHE A 85 -5.66 -5.76 25.36
N GLU A 86 -6.10 -5.69 26.63
CA GLU A 86 -6.88 -4.55 27.09
C GLU A 86 -5.92 -3.36 27.16
N GLU A 87 -5.91 -2.52 26.14
CA GLU A 87 -5.22 -1.24 26.20
C GLU A 87 -5.98 -0.34 27.19
N ALA A 88 -5.66 -0.48 28.47
CA ALA A 88 -6.41 0.07 29.60
C ALA A 88 -6.57 1.60 29.60
N ASP A 89 -5.89 2.31 28.70
CA ASP A 89 -5.85 3.77 28.63
C ASP A 89 -6.37 4.37 27.32
N GLN A 90 -6.80 3.56 26.33
CA GLN A 90 -7.46 4.10 25.14
C GLN A 90 -8.99 4.07 25.30
N PRO A 91 -9.68 5.23 25.16
CA PRO A 91 -11.14 5.22 25.15
C PRO A 91 -11.61 4.48 23.89
N MET A 92 -12.00 3.21 24.06
CA MET A 92 -12.62 2.44 22.99
C MET A 92 -13.94 3.09 22.61
N GLN A 93 -14.00 3.68 21.42
CA GLN A 93 -15.23 4.27 20.88
C GLN A 93 -16.21 3.17 20.47
N SER A 94 -17.50 3.40 20.73
CA SER A 94 -18.53 2.48 20.23
C SER A 94 -18.62 2.56 18.70
N VAL A 95 -19.08 1.48 18.05
CA VAL A 95 -19.30 1.47 16.58
C VAL A 95 -20.23 2.61 16.17
N ASP A 96 -21.25 2.91 16.98
CA ASP A 96 -22.20 3.98 16.71
C ASP A 96 -21.53 5.36 16.76
N GLU A 97 -20.66 5.61 17.75
CA GLU A 97 -19.89 6.85 17.87
C GLU A 97 -18.91 7.03 16.71
N ILE A 98 -18.23 5.95 16.30
CA ILE A 98 -17.34 5.96 15.12
C ILE A 98 -18.13 6.35 13.86
N MET A 99 -19.28 5.71 13.64
CA MET A 99 -20.12 6.01 12.47
C MET A 99 -20.70 7.43 12.52
N GLN A 100 -21.03 7.93 13.70
CA GLN A 100 -21.48 9.30 13.90
C GLN A 100 -20.38 10.30 13.51
N ILE A 101 -19.15 10.11 13.98
CA ILE A 101 -18.00 10.96 13.63
C ILE A 101 -17.73 10.93 12.12
N ILE A 102 -17.77 9.76 11.48
CA ILE A 102 -17.59 9.63 10.03
C ILE A 102 -18.70 10.41 9.30
N SER A 103 -19.95 10.30 9.74
CA SER A 103 -21.06 11.03 9.13
C SER A 103 -20.91 12.54 9.29
N GLU A 104 -20.44 13.01 10.45
CA GLU A 104 -20.21 14.43 10.73
C GLU A 104 -19.05 14.98 9.89
N ALA A 105 -17.98 14.20 9.71
CA ALA A 105 -16.82 14.59 8.91
C ALA A 105 -17.13 14.79 7.40
N THR A 106 -18.27 14.28 6.91
CA THR A 106 -18.73 14.54 5.54
C THR A 106 -19.31 15.96 5.36
N ILE A 107 -19.59 16.68 6.47
CA ILE A 107 -20.17 18.01 6.45
C ILE A 107 -19.05 19.06 6.46
N PRO A 108 -18.93 19.91 5.41
CA PRO A 108 -17.93 20.97 5.39
C PRO A 108 -18.26 22.07 6.41
N ALA A 109 -17.22 22.70 6.98
CA ALA A 109 -17.40 23.77 7.97
C ALA A 109 -18.21 24.96 7.41
N ALA A 110 -19.22 25.43 8.16
CA ALA A 110 -20.22 26.41 7.72
C ALA A 110 -19.69 27.83 7.38
N ASN A 111 -18.39 28.07 7.41
CA ASN A 111 -17.81 29.42 7.36
C ASN A 111 -16.64 29.60 6.37
N THR A 112 -16.34 28.61 5.51
CA THR A 112 -15.24 28.74 4.51
C THR A 112 -15.50 29.81 3.45
N ASN A 113 -16.76 30.25 3.28
CA ASN A 113 -17.12 31.31 2.34
C ASN A 113 -16.50 32.68 2.66
N SER A 114 -16.07 32.94 3.91
CA SER A 114 -15.51 34.26 4.28
C SER A 114 -13.99 34.36 4.18
N LEU A 115 -13.26 33.23 4.09
CA LEU A 115 -11.79 33.25 3.96
C LEU A 115 -11.34 33.17 2.49
N ASN A 116 -12.15 32.56 1.62
CA ASN A 116 -11.87 32.50 0.18
C ASN A 116 -11.94 33.86 -0.53
N HIS A 117 -12.62 34.86 0.04
CA HIS A 117 -12.67 36.20 -0.56
C HIS A 117 -11.34 36.98 -0.37
N TYR A 118 -10.56 36.71 0.67
CA TYR A 118 -9.34 37.48 0.96
C TYR A 118 -8.07 36.93 0.30
N LEU A 119 -8.05 35.66 -0.15
CA LEU A 119 -6.89 35.10 -0.85
C LEU A 119 -6.92 35.32 -2.37
N THR A 120 -8.09 35.57 -2.97
CA THR A 120 -8.22 35.77 -4.43
C THR A 120 -8.07 37.24 -4.87
N GLY A 121 -7.87 38.17 -3.94
CA GLY A 121 -7.88 39.63 -4.19
C GLY A 121 -6.51 40.31 -4.23
N SER A 122 -5.42 39.57 -4.36
CA SER A 122 -4.09 40.16 -4.54
C SER A 122 -3.27 39.29 -5.45
N LEU A 123 -3.36 39.57 -6.76
CA LEU A 123 -2.29 39.55 -7.75
C LEU A 123 -2.92 39.95 -9.10
N ASP A 124 -3.06 41.25 -9.31
CA ASP A 124 -3.18 41.81 -10.66
C ASP A 124 -1.84 41.59 -11.38
N ILE A 125 -1.78 40.63 -12.31
CA ILE A 125 -0.74 40.55 -13.36
C ILE A 125 -1.41 40.09 -14.67
N ASP A 126 -1.74 41.12 -15.45
CA ASP A 126 -1.72 41.24 -16.91
C ASP A 126 -2.62 40.33 -17.80
N ASP A 127 -3.64 41.00 -18.36
CA ASP A 127 -4.14 40.81 -19.73
C ASP A 127 -2.96 40.64 -20.71
N ASP A 128 -2.86 39.48 -21.37
CA ASP A 128 -2.40 39.29 -22.76
C ASP A 128 -1.97 37.83 -23.00
N MET A 129 -2.89 36.99 -23.50
CA MET A 129 -2.62 36.10 -24.63
C MET A 129 -3.91 35.34 -25.02
N GLU A 130 -4.51 35.86 -26.08
CA GLU A 130 -5.46 35.21 -26.98
C GLU A 130 -5.01 33.81 -27.44
N GLU A 131 -6.01 33.00 -27.80
CA GLU A 131 -5.97 31.89 -28.78
C GLU A 131 -5.08 30.66 -28.49
N ASP A 132 -5.69 29.56 -28.03
CA ASP A 132 -6.06 28.50 -28.99
C ASP A 132 -7.06 27.49 -28.39
N LEU A 133 -8.28 27.53 -28.92
CA LEU A 133 -9.31 26.51 -28.80
C LEU A 133 -9.08 25.48 -29.91
N ASP A 134 -8.40 24.38 -29.60
CA ASP A 134 -8.58 23.15 -30.38
C ASP A 134 -9.24 22.10 -29.49
N SER A 135 -10.52 21.91 -29.78
CA SER A 135 -11.37 20.86 -29.24
C SER A 135 -10.89 19.50 -29.77
N ASP A 136 -10.64 18.56 -28.87
CA ASP A 136 -10.72 17.13 -29.20
C ASP A 136 -11.77 16.48 -28.28
N PRO A 137 -12.96 16.10 -28.79
CA PRO A 137 -14.06 15.62 -27.96
C PRO A 137 -14.16 14.10 -28.05
N GLU A 138 -13.18 13.33 -27.57
CA GLU A 138 -13.36 11.88 -27.34
C GLU A 138 -12.53 11.39 -26.15
N LEU A 139 -13.05 11.54 -24.93
CA LEU A 139 -12.72 10.60 -23.86
C LEU A 139 -14.01 10.15 -23.19
N ASP A 140 -14.39 8.94 -23.62
CA ASP A 140 -15.50 8.16 -23.13
C ASP A 140 -15.45 8.02 -21.61
N ILE A 141 -16.65 8.15 -21.05
CA ILE A 141 -17.00 7.93 -19.66
C ILE A 141 -16.74 6.46 -19.32
N ASP A 142 -15.72 6.18 -18.51
CA ASP A 142 -15.80 5.34 -17.30
C ASP A 142 -14.38 5.10 -16.73
N SER A 143 -13.97 5.91 -15.75
CA SER A 143 -12.87 5.55 -14.87
C SER A 143 -13.10 6.17 -13.51
N SER A 144 -14.00 5.55 -12.76
CA SER A 144 -14.06 5.63 -11.31
C SER A 144 -12.68 5.39 -10.69
N GLY A 145 -12.10 6.42 -10.09
CA GLY A 145 -10.80 6.34 -9.45
C GLY A 145 -10.35 7.71 -8.96
N GLU A 146 -11.01 8.20 -7.92
CA GLU A 146 -10.67 9.44 -7.24
C GLU A 146 -9.23 9.39 -6.71
N ILE A 147 -8.31 10.14 -7.32
CA ILE A 147 -6.94 10.33 -6.83
C ILE A 147 -6.95 11.60 -5.97
N ILE A 148 -6.92 11.43 -4.65
CA ILE A 148 -6.73 12.55 -3.72
C ILE A 148 -5.21 12.70 -3.49
N TYR A 149 -4.65 13.81 -3.97
CA TYR A 149 -3.34 14.30 -3.53
C TYR A 149 -3.52 15.07 -2.23
N ALA A 150 -2.83 14.64 -1.17
CA ALA A 150 -2.67 15.43 0.05
C ALA A 150 -1.51 16.43 -0.15
N MET A 151 -1.77 17.71 0.12
CA MET A 151 -0.74 18.71 0.44
C MET A 151 -0.38 18.65 1.91
#